data_AF-A0A2V8WM93-F1
#
_entry.id   AF-A0A2V8WM93-F1
#
_cell.length_a   1.000
_cell.length_b   1.000
_cell.length_c   1.000
_cell.angle_alpha   90.00
_cell.angle_beta   90.00
_cell.angle_gamma   90.00
#
_symmetry.space_group_name_H-M   'P 1'
#
loop_
_entity.id
_entity.type
_entity.pdbx_description
1 polymer ?
#
loop_
_entity_poly.entity_id
_entity_poly.type
_entity_poly.pdbx_seq_one_letter_code
_entity_poly.pdbx_strand_id
1 'polypeptide(L)'
;MPYPAGHRPAVKKNIIDSARKLFNRHGFESVSLHQIMAGVGLTHGGFYSYFKSKSDLYAKVLGCFFTDPEWKSCWEGVHVDLSSTDVGSQVVRAYLSRQHFEDVENSCPMVALPTDVARSGISARRAFETVFKAMVNVLERSLTQNGRRRRTTAQAIAALSIGGMVVARTMMDRALADELRTACMAVALDLGGWDNKRKSRNGKSKQAPRLPASESRNRSAVLTV
;
A
#
# COMPACT_ATOMS: atom_id res chain seq x y z
N MET A 1 35.63 6.76 25.50
CA MET A 1 35.48 5.36 25.04
C MET A 1 34.93 5.36 23.61
N PRO A 2 35.48 4.55 22.69
CA PRO A 2 34.90 4.35 21.36
C PRO A 2 33.54 3.66 21.48
N TYR A 3 32.56 4.07 20.67
CA TYR A 3 31.27 3.38 20.65
C TYR A 3 31.40 1.97 20.07
N PRO A 4 30.60 1.00 20.57
CA PRO A 4 30.58 -0.35 20.03
C PRO A 4 30.13 -0.36 18.56
N ALA A 5 30.58 -1.37 17.81
CA ALA A 5 30.17 -1.58 16.42
C ALA A 5 28.63 -1.64 16.33
N GLY A 6 28.04 -0.93 15.37
CA GLY A 6 26.58 -0.87 15.18
C GLY A 6 25.87 0.28 15.91
N HIS A 7 26.54 1.02 16.80
CA HIS A 7 25.94 2.18 17.49
C HIS A 7 25.44 3.25 16.50
N ARG A 8 26.25 3.60 15.50
CA ARG A 8 25.92 4.65 14.53
C ARG A 8 24.71 4.29 13.63
N PRO A 9 24.62 3.08 13.05
CA PRO A 9 23.41 2.60 12.38
C PRO A 9 22.15 2.62 13.26
N ALA A 10 22.25 2.17 14.52
CA ALA A 10 21.12 2.16 15.45
C ALA A 10 20.60 3.57 15.74
N VAL A 11 21.49 4.53 16.02
CA VAL A 11 21.12 5.94 16.20
C VAL A 11 20.46 6.51 14.95
N LYS A 12 21.01 6.20 13.76
CA LYS A 12 20.43 6.64 12.49
C LYS A 12 19.00 6.12 12.31
N LYS A 13 18.74 4.85 12.65
CA LYS A 13 17.41 4.24 12.62
C LYS A 13 16.44 4.94 13.57
N ASN A 14 16.88 5.24 14.80
CA ASN A 14 16.06 5.96 15.77
C ASN A 14 15.68 7.36 15.30
N ILE A 15 16.62 8.10 14.70
CA ILE A 15 16.35 9.43 14.12
C ILE A 15 15.31 9.33 13.00
N ILE A 16 15.43 8.33 12.11
CA ILE A 16 14.45 8.09 11.04
C ILE A 16 13.06 7.78 11.63
N ASP A 17 13.00 6.95 12.67
CA ASP A 17 11.74 6.60 13.33
C ASP A 17 11.05 7.82 13.97
N SER A 18 11.82 8.62 14.72
CA SER A 18 11.31 9.85 15.31
C SER A 18 10.84 10.84 14.24
N ALA A 19 11.61 10.98 13.15
CA ALA A 19 11.26 11.86 12.04
C ALA A 19 9.97 11.43 11.34
N ARG A 20 9.82 10.13 11.07
CA ARG A 20 8.61 9.55 10.48
C ARG A 20 7.37 9.90 11.29
N LYS A 21 7.37 9.62 12.59
CA LYS A 21 6.24 9.88 13.49
C LYS A 21 5.86 11.36 13.47
N LEU A 22 6.86 12.24 13.62
CA LEU A 22 6.64 13.68 13.64
C LEU A 22 6.15 14.22 12.30
N PHE A 23 6.78 13.82 11.18
CA PHE A 23 6.36 14.26 9.84
C PHE A 23 4.92 13.81 9.52
N ASN A 24 4.56 12.58 9.89
CA ASN A 24 3.21 12.08 9.66
C ASN A 24 2.15 12.82 10.49
N ARG A 25 2.47 13.20 11.74
CA ARG A 25 1.53 13.86 12.64
C ARG A 25 1.43 15.37 12.39
N HIS A 26 2.53 16.02 12.07
CA HIS A 26 2.62 17.49 12.07
C HIS A 26 2.95 18.09 10.70
N GLY A 27 3.20 17.27 9.68
CA GLY A 27 3.63 17.73 8.37
C GLY A 27 5.14 17.85 8.26
N PHE A 28 5.66 17.95 7.04
CA PHE A 28 7.10 18.08 6.82
C PHE A 28 7.55 19.47 7.23
N GLU A 29 6.85 20.53 6.81
CA GLU A 29 7.27 21.92 7.08
C GLU A 29 7.29 22.25 8.58
N SER A 30 6.23 21.90 9.31
CA SER A 30 6.04 22.26 10.72
C SER A 30 7.02 21.62 11.70
N VAL A 31 7.69 20.52 11.31
CA VAL A 31 8.59 19.77 12.20
C VAL A 31 10.00 20.33 12.14
N SER A 32 10.55 20.73 13.27
CA SER A 32 11.95 21.16 13.38
C SER A 32 12.92 19.98 13.54
N LEU A 33 14.17 20.16 13.11
CA LEU A 33 15.25 19.21 13.42
C LEU A 33 15.46 19.06 14.93
N HIS A 34 15.24 20.12 15.70
CA HIS A 34 15.32 20.08 17.16
C HIS A 34 14.31 19.10 17.75
N GLN A 35 13.04 19.15 17.34
CA GLN A 35 12.01 18.22 17.80
C GLN A 35 12.37 16.76 17.47
N ILE A 36 12.89 16.51 16.27
CA ILE A 36 13.31 15.16 15.84
C ILE A 36 14.46 14.64 16.71
N MET A 37 15.48 15.46 16.93
CA MET A 37 16.65 15.05 17.72
C MET A 37 16.30 14.89 19.20
N ALA A 38 15.46 15.76 19.74
CA ALA A 38 14.95 15.65 21.10
C ALA A 38 14.16 14.35 21.32
N GLY A 39 13.40 13.90 20.31
CA GLY A 39 12.66 12.64 20.36
C GLY A 39 13.54 11.38 20.51
N VAL A 40 14.84 11.49 20.26
CA VAL A 40 15.81 10.41 20.44
C VAL A 40 16.89 10.73 21.49
N GLY A 41 16.68 11.78 22.29
CA GLY A 41 17.60 12.19 23.36
C GLY A 41 18.93 12.76 22.85
N LEU A 42 18.96 13.32 21.64
CA LEU A 42 20.17 13.87 21.02
C LEU A 42 20.05 15.39 20.81
N THR A 43 21.20 16.06 20.77
CA THR A 43 21.25 17.50 20.51
C THR A 43 21.04 17.80 19.02
N HIS A 44 20.54 19.00 18.73
CA HIS A 44 20.38 19.49 17.36
C HIS A 44 21.69 19.46 16.55
N GLY A 45 22.82 19.83 17.17
CA GLY A 45 24.13 19.82 16.51
C GLY A 45 24.58 18.43 16.03
N GLY A 46 24.14 17.37 16.72
CA GLY A 46 24.42 15.99 16.34
C GLY A 46 23.78 15.58 15.01
N PHE A 47 22.72 16.26 14.56
CA PHE A 47 21.96 15.90 13.35
C PHE A 47 22.84 15.81 12.10
N TYR A 48 23.68 16.83 11.91
CA TYR A 48 24.53 16.97 10.73
C TYR A 48 25.64 15.91 10.66
N SER A 49 25.90 15.20 11.76
CA SER A 49 26.78 14.03 11.74
C SER A 49 26.11 12.80 11.11
N TYR A 50 24.78 12.75 10.95
CA TYR A 50 24.03 11.62 10.39
C TYR A 50 23.38 11.91 9.04
N PHE A 51 22.87 13.13 8.84
CA PHE A 51 22.11 13.55 7.67
C PHE A 51 22.54 14.93 7.19
N LYS A 52 22.47 15.16 5.87
CA LYS A 52 22.92 16.43 5.29
C LYS A 52 21.89 17.55 5.43
N SER A 53 20.61 17.19 5.46
CA SER A 53 19.50 18.14 5.56
C SER A 53 18.21 17.44 6.02
N LYS A 54 17.21 18.22 6.42
CA LYS A 54 15.86 17.72 6.70
C LYS A 54 15.25 16.98 5.51
N SER A 55 15.49 17.46 4.28
CA SER A 55 15.05 16.81 3.04
C SER A 55 15.77 15.48 2.77
N ASP A 56 17.05 15.35 3.15
CA ASP A 56 17.81 14.08 3.08
C ASP A 56 17.29 13.06 4.11
N LEU A 57 17.02 13.50 5.35
CA LEU A 57 16.36 12.66 6.34
C LEU A 57 14.98 12.19 5.87
N TYR A 58 14.18 13.11 5.32
CA TYR A 58 12.87 12.77 4.78
C TYR A 58 12.94 11.77 3.63
N ALA A 59 13.95 11.90 2.76
CA ALA A 59 14.20 10.91 1.73
C ALA A 59 14.46 9.51 2.30
N LYS A 60 15.16 9.42 3.43
CA LYS A 60 15.38 8.14 4.13
C LYS A 60 14.11 7.59 4.77
N VAL A 61 13.30 8.44 5.40
CA VAL A 61 11.98 8.08 5.95
C VAL A 61 11.10 7.44 4.88
N LEU A 62 11.01 8.06 3.70
CA LEU A 62 10.25 7.52 2.58
C LEU A 62 10.82 6.17 2.11
N GLY A 63 12.14 6.06 1.97
CA GLY A 63 12.81 4.85 1.49
C GLY A 63 12.50 3.61 2.34
N CYS A 64 12.34 3.78 3.65
CA CYS A 64 12.13 2.66 4.57
C CYS A 64 10.87 1.83 4.26
N PHE A 65 9.81 2.40 3.66
CA PHE A 65 8.53 1.70 3.51
C PHE A 65 8.52 0.59 2.45
N PHE A 66 9.31 0.72 1.38
CA PHE A 66 9.32 -0.24 0.26
C PHE A 66 10.73 -0.72 -0.12
N THR A 67 11.79 -0.15 0.46
CA THR A 67 13.18 -0.48 0.07
C THR A 67 14.03 -1.05 1.20
N ASP A 68 13.57 -0.98 2.46
CA ASP A 68 14.33 -1.48 3.61
C ASP A 68 13.73 -2.82 4.11
N PRO A 69 14.46 -3.95 3.97
CA PRO A 69 14.00 -5.26 4.43
C PRO A 69 13.88 -5.40 5.95
N GLU A 70 14.66 -4.61 6.71
CA GLU A 70 14.63 -4.63 8.18
C GLU A 70 13.52 -3.76 8.75
N TRP A 71 12.96 -2.89 7.92
CA TRP A 71 11.83 -2.05 8.26
C TRP A 71 10.54 -2.87 8.13
N LYS A 72 10.36 -3.77 9.11
CA LYS A 72 9.15 -4.58 9.27
C LYS A 72 7.93 -3.69 9.09
N SER A 73 7.08 -4.07 8.15
CA SER A 73 5.79 -3.49 7.81
C SER A 73 5.28 -2.55 8.91
N CYS A 74 5.28 -1.23 8.66
CA CYS A 74 4.76 -0.19 9.57
C CYS A 74 3.26 -0.33 9.87
N TRP A 75 2.68 -1.41 9.41
CA TRP A 75 1.30 -1.78 9.50
C TRP A 75 1.31 -2.89 10.55
N GLU A 76 1.20 -2.51 11.83
CA GLU A 76 0.96 -3.51 12.86
C GLU A 76 -0.20 -4.41 12.42
N GLY A 77 -0.22 -5.71 12.71
CA GLY A 77 -1.36 -6.57 12.35
C GLY A 77 -1.62 -6.84 10.85
N VAL A 78 -0.92 -6.18 9.91
CA VAL A 78 -1.00 -6.48 8.47
C VAL A 78 0.35 -6.96 7.95
N HIS A 79 0.48 -8.27 7.76
CA HIS A 79 1.66 -8.86 7.17
C HIS A 79 1.63 -8.70 5.65
N VAL A 80 2.61 -7.98 5.11
CA VAL A 80 2.84 -7.91 3.66
C VAL A 80 4.05 -8.78 3.33
N ASP A 81 3.81 -9.93 2.72
CA ASP A 81 4.88 -10.76 2.18
C ASP A 81 5.28 -10.23 0.80
N LEU A 82 6.39 -9.49 0.74
CA LEU A 82 6.92 -8.94 -0.51
C LEU A 82 7.40 -10.00 -1.50
N SER A 83 7.55 -11.25 -1.07
CA SER A 83 7.91 -12.39 -1.91
C SER A 83 6.69 -13.12 -2.47
N SER A 84 5.49 -12.88 -1.92
CA SER A 84 4.26 -13.55 -2.37
C SER A 84 3.80 -13.08 -3.75
N THR A 85 3.18 -13.99 -4.48
CA THR A 85 2.54 -13.69 -5.78
C THR A 85 1.36 -12.72 -5.65
N ASP A 86 0.67 -12.72 -4.51
CA ASP A 86 -0.49 -11.85 -4.23
C ASP A 86 -0.12 -10.57 -3.46
N VAL A 87 1.17 -10.22 -3.36
CA VAL A 87 1.67 -9.03 -2.63
C VAL A 87 0.92 -7.76 -2.99
N GLY A 88 0.56 -7.55 -4.26
CA GLY A 88 -0.19 -6.37 -4.67
C GLY A 88 -1.55 -6.23 -3.96
N SER A 89 -2.26 -7.35 -3.77
CA SER A 89 -3.54 -7.36 -3.05
C SER A 89 -3.35 -7.10 -1.56
N GLN A 90 -2.28 -7.64 -0.96
CA GLN A 90 -1.92 -7.41 0.42
C GLN A 90 -1.58 -5.94 0.66
N VAL A 91 -0.78 -5.35 -0.23
CA VAL A 91 -0.42 -3.93 -0.20
C VAL A 91 -1.66 -3.05 -0.28
N VAL A 92 -2.59 -3.30 -1.22
CA VAL A 92 -3.83 -2.50 -1.32
C VAL A 92 -4.67 -2.61 -0.06
N ARG A 93 -4.85 -3.82 0.47
CA ARG A 93 -5.62 -4.05 1.71
C ARG A 93 -4.97 -3.40 2.91
N ALA A 94 -3.65 -3.47 3.03
CA ALA A 94 -2.90 -2.75 4.05
C ALA A 94 -3.14 -1.24 3.89
N TYR A 95 -2.87 -0.71 2.70
CA TYR A 95 -2.92 0.72 2.36
C TYR A 95 -4.25 1.38 2.68
N LEU A 96 -5.33 0.70 2.34
CA LEU A 96 -6.68 1.18 2.54
C LEU A 96 -7.36 0.48 3.72
N SER A 97 -6.62 -0.02 4.71
CA SER A 97 -7.17 -0.58 5.95
C SER A 97 -7.61 0.51 6.92
N ARG A 98 -8.52 0.15 7.84
CA ARG A 98 -8.92 1.04 8.93
C ARG A 98 -7.76 1.32 9.89
N GLN A 99 -6.92 0.32 10.10
CA GLN A 99 -5.73 0.47 10.93
C GLN A 99 -4.77 1.51 10.35
N HIS A 100 -4.52 1.50 9.04
CA HIS A 100 -3.70 2.55 8.45
C HIS A 100 -4.35 3.92 8.53
N PHE A 101 -5.67 3.97 8.45
CA PHE A 101 -6.41 5.21 8.59
C PHE A 101 -6.23 5.82 10.00
N GLU A 102 -6.32 5.00 11.04
CA GLU A 102 -6.23 5.42 12.45
C GLU A 102 -4.78 5.63 12.93
N ASP A 103 -3.85 4.79 12.51
CA ASP A 103 -2.43 4.88 12.87
C ASP A 103 -1.68 5.86 11.95
N VAL A 104 -1.90 7.14 12.19
CA VAL A 104 -1.25 8.22 11.42
C VAL A 104 0.27 8.13 11.54
N GLU A 105 0.80 7.90 12.74
CA GLU A 105 2.24 7.92 12.97
C GLU A 105 2.97 6.83 12.20
N ASN A 106 2.46 5.59 12.21
CA ASN A 106 3.05 4.46 11.49
C ASN A 106 2.60 4.35 10.03
N SER A 107 1.83 5.31 9.54
CA SER A 107 1.40 5.31 8.16
C SER A 107 2.48 5.66 7.13
N CYS A 108 2.20 5.34 5.87
CA CYS A 108 3.05 5.64 4.74
C CYS A 108 3.14 7.17 4.61
N PRO A 109 4.35 7.77 4.66
CA PRO A 109 4.51 9.23 4.60
C PRO A 109 4.02 9.83 3.28
N MET A 110 3.83 8.98 2.26
CA MET A 110 3.19 9.39 1.01
C MET A 110 1.73 9.81 1.18
N VAL A 111 1.06 9.49 2.29
CA VAL A 111 -0.30 9.96 2.59
C VAL A 111 -0.28 11.35 3.22
N ALA A 112 0.57 11.58 4.21
CA ALA A 112 0.53 12.82 4.98
C ALA A 112 1.13 14.02 4.23
N LEU A 113 2.00 13.78 3.26
CA LEU A 113 2.96 14.80 2.78
C LEU A 113 3.01 15.11 1.27
N PRO A 114 2.13 14.64 0.36
CA PRO A 114 2.28 14.94 -1.08
C PRO A 114 2.45 16.43 -1.41
N THR A 115 1.66 17.29 -0.76
CA THR A 115 1.69 18.74 -0.99
C THR A 115 2.94 19.41 -0.42
N ASP A 116 3.39 18.96 0.74
CA ASP A 116 4.62 19.47 1.36
C ASP A 116 5.84 19.08 0.52
N VAL A 117 5.88 17.83 0.05
CA VAL A 117 6.94 17.37 -0.86
C VAL A 117 6.94 18.18 -2.15
N ALA A 118 5.76 18.48 -2.70
CA ALA A 118 5.64 19.32 -3.88
C ALA A 118 6.19 20.74 -3.64
N ARG A 119 6.20 21.26 -2.41
CA ARG A 119 6.79 22.58 -2.07
C ARG A 119 8.24 22.50 -1.60
N SER A 120 8.72 21.32 -1.25
CA SER A 120 10.09 21.07 -0.77
C SER A 120 11.16 21.06 -1.88
N GLY A 121 12.43 20.92 -1.48
CA GLY A 121 13.58 20.84 -2.38
C GLY A 121 13.69 19.53 -3.18
N ILE A 122 14.53 19.54 -4.23
CA ILE A 122 14.71 18.46 -5.22
C ILE A 122 14.94 17.07 -4.57
N SER A 123 15.71 17.00 -3.48
CA SER A 123 16.02 15.72 -2.80
C SER A 123 14.75 15.00 -2.31
N ALA A 124 13.82 15.72 -1.69
CA ALA A 124 12.59 15.15 -1.14
C ALA A 124 11.63 14.71 -2.26
N ARG A 125 11.52 15.50 -3.34
CA ARG A 125 10.75 15.12 -4.55
C ARG A 125 11.30 13.85 -5.21
N ARG A 126 12.62 13.74 -5.37
CA ARG A 126 13.26 12.54 -5.93
C ARG A 126 13.01 11.31 -5.07
N ALA A 127 13.10 11.45 -3.75
CA ALA A 127 12.84 10.34 -2.85
C ALA A 127 11.39 9.87 -2.90
N PHE A 128 10.44 10.80 -2.96
CA PHE A 128 9.03 10.48 -3.17
C PHE A 128 8.82 9.73 -4.49
N GLU A 129 9.44 10.19 -5.57
CA GLU A 129 9.38 9.52 -6.87
C GLU A 129 9.97 8.10 -6.82
N THR A 130 11.11 7.91 -6.15
CA THR A 130 11.72 6.58 -5.96
C THR A 130 10.78 5.63 -5.24
N VAL A 131 10.14 6.09 -4.17
CA VAL A 131 9.27 5.25 -3.34
C VAL A 131 7.94 4.96 -4.03
N PHE A 132 7.38 5.96 -4.74
CA PHE A 132 6.26 5.73 -5.63
C PHE A 132 6.59 4.68 -6.69
N LYS A 133 7.74 4.78 -7.35
CA LYS A 133 8.19 3.78 -8.33
C LYS A 133 8.34 2.40 -7.70
N ALA A 134 8.85 2.30 -6.47
CA ALA A 134 8.95 1.03 -5.74
C ALA A 134 7.57 0.42 -5.47
N MET A 135 6.61 1.21 -4.99
CA MET A 135 5.22 0.76 -4.80
C MET A 135 4.60 0.27 -6.12
N VAL A 136 4.77 1.04 -7.21
CA VAL A 136 4.26 0.64 -8.53
C VAL A 136 4.92 -0.65 -9.00
N ASN A 137 6.22 -0.85 -8.79
CA ASN A 137 6.91 -2.10 -9.13
C ASN A 137 6.35 -3.29 -8.34
N VAL A 138 6.03 -3.12 -7.06
CA VAL A 138 5.40 -4.17 -6.24
C VAL A 138 4.02 -4.53 -6.81
N LEU A 139 3.17 -3.53 -7.04
CA LEU A 139 1.82 -3.74 -7.57
C LEU A 139 1.84 -4.37 -8.96
N GLU A 140 2.72 -3.90 -9.85
CA GLU A 140 2.83 -4.36 -11.23
C GLU A 140 3.16 -5.84 -11.34
N ARG A 141 4.04 -6.34 -10.46
CA ARG A 141 4.43 -7.76 -10.41
C ARG A 141 3.27 -8.69 -10.09
N SER A 142 2.34 -8.26 -9.24
CA SER A 142 1.15 -9.04 -8.86
C SER A 142 -0.03 -8.94 -9.81
N LEU A 143 -0.01 -8.02 -10.79
CA LEU A 143 -1.16 -7.84 -11.70
C LEU A 143 -1.47 -9.11 -12.51
N THR A 144 -2.75 -9.46 -12.56
CA THR A 144 -3.25 -10.42 -13.56
C THR A 144 -3.50 -9.70 -14.88
N GLN A 145 -3.16 -10.34 -16.00
CA GLN A 145 -3.34 -9.75 -17.33
C GLN A 145 -4.84 -9.60 -17.66
N ASN A 146 -5.32 -8.35 -17.69
CA ASN A 146 -6.73 -8.01 -17.94
C ASN A 146 -6.87 -7.06 -19.16
N GLY A 147 -6.01 -7.20 -20.17
CA GLY A 147 -6.04 -6.41 -21.42
C GLY A 147 -5.54 -4.96 -21.32
N ARG A 148 -5.33 -4.42 -20.12
CA ARG A 148 -4.68 -3.10 -19.89
C ARG A 148 -3.16 -3.25 -19.75
N ARG A 149 -2.42 -2.19 -20.10
CA ARG A 149 -0.97 -2.12 -19.81
C ARG A 149 -0.74 -2.25 -18.30
N ARG A 150 0.10 -3.20 -17.90
CA ARG A 150 0.41 -3.51 -16.49
C ARG A 150 0.88 -2.26 -15.75
N ARG A 151 1.87 -1.55 -16.32
CA ARG A 151 2.42 -0.33 -15.71
C ARG A 151 1.37 0.74 -15.42
N THR A 152 0.53 1.05 -16.40
CA THR A 152 -0.54 2.06 -16.28
C THR A 152 -1.53 1.66 -15.19
N THR A 153 -1.89 0.37 -15.12
CA THR A 153 -2.82 -0.15 -14.10
C THR A 153 -2.21 -0.05 -12.70
N ALA A 154 -0.94 -0.44 -12.54
CA ALA A 154 -0.23 -0.33 -11.27
C ALA A 154 -0.08 1.12 -10.80
N GLN A 155 0.20 2.06 -11.71
CA GLN A 155 0.23 3.50 -11.41
C GLN A 155 -1.14 4.01 -10.93
N ALA A 156 -2.22 3.60 -11.59
CA ALA A 156 -3.58 3.97 -11.18
C ALA A 156 -3.94 3.41 -9.80
N ILE A 157 -3.61 2.15 -9.52
CA ILE A 157 -3.83 1.51 -8.21
C ILE A 157 -3.03 2.24 -7.11
N ALA A 158 -1.76 2.58 -7.37
CA ALA A 158 -0.93 3.33 -6.43
C ALA A 158 -1.53 4.71 -6.12
N ALA A 159 -1.89 5.45 -7.17
CA ALA A 159 -2.51 6.77 -7.05
C ALA A 159 -3.85 6.72 -6.30
N LEU A 160 -4.69 5.71 -6.58
CA LEU A 160 -5.97 5.50 -5.89
C LEU A 160 -5.78 5.14 -4.41
N SER A 161 -4.80 4.30 -4.10
CA SER A 161 -4.48 3.91 -2.72
C SER A 161 -4.00 5.10 -1.90
N ILE A 162 -3.04 5.86 -2.44
CA ILE A 162 -2.50 7.06 -1.81
C ILE A 162 -3.61 8.11 -1.69
N GLY A 163 -4.19 8.55 -2.80
CA GLY A 163 -5.18 9.62 -2.85
C GLY A 163 -6.46 9.30 -2.07
N GLY A 164 -6.96 8.07 -2.16
CA GLY A 164 -8.13 7.63 -1.40
C GLY A 164 -7.92 7.74 0.10
N MET A 165 -6.74 7.36 0.60
CA MET A 165 -6.40 7.52 2.01
C MET A 165 -6.21 8.99 2.39
N VAL A 166 -5.58 9.81 1.54
CA VAL A 166 -5.43 11.25 1.78
C VAL A 166 -6.80 11.89 1.98
N VAL A 167 -7.73 11.67 1.05
CA VAL A 167 -9.07 12.26 1.11
C VAL A 167 -9.84 11.71 2.30
N ALA A 168 -9.80 10.39 2.55
CA ALA A 168 -10.49 9.80 3.70
C ALA A 168 -10.08 10.46 5.03
N ARG A 169 -8.78 10.74 5.22
CA ARG A 169 -8.27 11.37 6.46
C ARG A 169 -8.71 12.82 6.66
N THR A 170 -9.12 13.51 5.60
CA THR A 170 -9.68 14.86 5.70
C THR A 170 -11.15 14.89 6.13
N MET A 171 -11.82 13.74 6.12
CA MET A 171 -13.25 13.64 6.43
C MET A 171 -13.48 13.62 7.94
N MET A 172 -14.38 14.48 8.40
CA MET A 172 -14.86 14.47 9.79
C MET A 172 -15.86 13.35 10.04
N ASP A 173 -16.71 13.04 9.05
CA ASP A 173 -17.62 11.90 9.09
C ASP A 173 -16.84 10.59 8.91
N ARG A 174 -16.81 9.78 9.97
CA ARG A 174 -16.11 8.50 9.99
C ARG A 174 -16.79 7.44 9.12
N ALA A 175 -18.12 7.47 8.98
CA ALA A 175 -18.83 6.54 8.12
C ALA A 175 -18.49 6.80 6.66
N LEU A 176 -18.51 8.07 6.24
CA LEU A 176 -18.11 8.47 4.89
C LEU A 176 -16.63 8.16 4.60
N ALA A 177 -15.73 8.38 5.57
CA ALA A 177 -14.33 8.04 5.43
C ALA A 177 -14.12 6.52 5.20
N ASP A 178 -14.83 5.69 5.97
CA ASP A 178 -14.78 4.24 5.85
C ASP A 178 -15.39 3.74 4.54
N GLU A 179 -16.49 4.34 4.10
CA GLU A 179 -17.12 4.08 2.80
C GLU A 179 -16.13 4.38 1.66
N LEU A 180 -15.51 5.57 1.67
CA LEU A 180 -14.54 5.98 0.66
C LEU A 180 -13.35 5.03 0.59
N ARG A 181 -12.73 4.69 1.74
CA ARG A 181 -11.62 3.72 1.75
C ARG A 181 -12.04 2.37 1.19
N THR A 182 -13.22 1.90 1.55
CA THR A 182 -13.75 0.61 1.09
C THR A 182 -14.02 0.64 -0.42
N ALA A 183 -14.56 1.73 -0.94
CA ALA A 183 -14.77 1.94 -2.37
C ALA A 183 -13.45 1.95 -3.15
N CYS A 184 -12.46 2.74 -2.68
CA CYS A 184 -11.12 2.76 -3.28
C CYS A 184 -10.48 1.38 -3.26
N MET A 185 -10.62 0.63 -2.17
CA MET A 185 -10.06 -0.71 -2.02
C MET A 185 -10.71 -1.69 -3.00
N ALA A 186 -12.04 -1.68 -3.12
CA ALA A 186 -12.76 -2.53 -4.05
C ALA A 186 -12.34 -2.28 -5.50
N VAL A 187 -12.27 -1.00 -5.92
CA VAL A 187 -11.84 -0.63 -7.26
C VAL A 187 -10.37 -1.02 -7.51
N ALA A 188 -9.47 -0.75 -6.56
CA ALA A 188 -8.06 -1.13 -6.68
C ALA A 188 -7.86 -2.65 -6.84
N LEU A 189 -8.61 -3.45 -6.07
CA LEU A 189 -8.56 -4.92 -6.15
C LEU A 189 -9.12 -5.43 -7.49
N ASP A 190 -10.21 -4.85 -8.00
CA ASP A 190 -10.75 -5.22 -9.33
C ASP A 190 -9.78 -4.86 -10.46
N LEU A 191 -9.21 -3.64 -10.43
CA LEU A 191 -8.18 -3.21 -11.39
C LEU A 191 -6.99 -4.18 -11.41
N GLY A 192 -6.59 -4.69 -10.24
CA GLY A 192 -5.51 -5.67 -10.10
C GLY A 192 -5.88 -7.09 -10.53
N GLY A 193 -7.18 -7.38 -10.67
CA GLY A 193 -7.72 -8.73 -10.83
C GLY A 193 -7.50 -9.61 -9.59
N TRP A 194 -7.49 -8.98 -8.42
CA TRP A 194 -7.27 -9.61 -7.12
C TRP A 194 -8.57 -9.87 -6.34
N ASP A 195 -9.72 -9.59 -6.96
CA ASP A 195 -11.01 -9.93 -6.36
C ASP A 195 -11.32 -11.43 -6.49
N ASN A 196 -11.19 -12.14 -5.37
CA ASN A 196 -11.50 -13.57 -5.28
C ASN A 196 -12.96 -13.90 -5.64
N LYS A 197 -13.89 -12.93 -5.60
CA LYS A 197 -15.31 -13.18 -5.95
C LYS A 197 -15.50 -13.54 -7.43
N ARG A 198 -14.63 -13.07 -8.32
CA ARG A 198 -14.78 -13.31 -9.77
C ARG A 198 -14.36 -14.73 -10.19
N LYS A 199 -13.39 -15.34 -9.50
CA LYS A 199 -12.99 -16.75 -9.71
C LYS A 199 -14.09 -17.74 -9.27
N SER A 200 -14.86 -17.43 -8.23
CA SER A 200 -15.93 -18.32 -7.73
C SER A 200 -17.18 -18.36 -8.64
N ARG A 201 -17.50 -17.29 -9.37
CA ARG A 201 -18.68 -17.23 -10.24
C ARG A 201 -18.50 -17.96 -11.58
N ASN A 202 -17.29 -17.98 -12.15
CA ASN A 202 -17.02 -18.68 -13.42
C ASN A 202 -16.89 -20.21 -13.28
N GLY A 203 -16.78 -20.76 -12.07
CA GLY A 203 -16.69 -22.21 -11.82
C GLY A 203 -18.04 -22.94 -11.75
N LYS A 204 -19.18 -22.24 -11.87
CA LYS A 204 -20.53 -22.84 -11.84
C LYS A 204 -21.30 -22.55 -13.13
N SER A 205 -20.72 -22.89 -14.29
CA SER A 205 -21.49 -23.15 -15.51
C SER A 205 -21.76 -24.66 -15.57
N LYS A 206 -22.98 -25.06 -15.20
CA LYS A 206 -23.44 -26.45 -15.16
C LYS A 206 -23.40 -27.07 -16.56
N GLN A 207 -22.64 -28.14 -16.72
CA GLN A 207 -22.88 -29.13 -17.77
C GLN A 207 -24.26 -29.77 -17.50
N ALA A 208 -25.22 -29.51 -18.40
CA ALA A 208 -26.46 -30.29 -18.43
C ALA A 208 -26.15 -31.71 -18.94
N PRO A 209 -26.69 -32.77 -18.33
CA PRO A 209 -26.47 -34.11 -18.84
C PRO A 209 -27.23 -34.28 -20.17
N ARG A 210 -26.49 -34.64 -21.23
CA ARG A 210 -27.07 -35.05 -22.52
C ARG A 210 -27.79 -36.38 -22.31
N LEU A 211 -29.11 -36.39 -22.50
CA LEU A 211 -29.88 -37.63 -22.63
C LEU A 211 -29.50 -38.30 -23.96
N PRO A 212 -29.28 -39.64 -24.00
CA PRO A 212 -29.02 -40.33 -25.24
C PRO A 212 -30.31 -40.50 -26.04
N ALA A 213 -30.20 -40.32 -27.36
CA ALA A 213 -31.25 -40.60 -28.32
C ALA A 213 -31.47 -42.12 -28.43
N SER A 214 -32.70 -42.59 -28.25
CA SER A 214 -33.11 -43.94 -28.61
C SER A 214 -34.38 -43.91 -29.47
N GLU A 215 -34.13 -44.09 -30.76
CA GLU A 215 -34.87 -44.88 -31.75
C GLU A 215 -36.40 -44.92 -31.73
N SER A 216 -36.96 -44.47 -32.86
CA SER A 216 -38.29 -44.79 -33.35
C SER A 216 -38.43 -46.29 -33.64
N ARG A 217 -39.36 -46.96 -32.96
CA ARG A 217 -40.04 -48.13 -33.54
C ARG A 217 -41.54 -48.07 -33.31
N ASN A 218 -42.18 -47.74 -34.41
CA ASN A 218 -43.58 -47.93 -34.75
C ASN A 218 -44.05 -49.37 -34.46
N ARG A 219 -45.19 -49.54 -33.81
CA ARG A 219 -46.11 -50.67 -33.97
C ARG A 219 -47.47 -50.34 -33.36
N SER A 220 -48.39 -49.94 -34.23
CA SER A 220 -49.83 -50.17 -34.05
C SER A 220 -50.08 -51.67 -33.88
N ALA A 221 -50.97 -52.05 -32.97
CA ALA A 221 -52.20 -52.81 -33.26
C ALA A 221 -52.75 -53.56 -32.01
N VAL A 222 -54.09 -53.71 -31.98
CA VAL A 222 -54.88 -54.78 -31.30
C VAL A 222 -55.08 -54.57 -29.77
N LEU A 223 -56.23 -54.68 -29.10
CA LEU A 223 -57.69 -54.81 -29.34
C LEU A 223 -58.30 -54.88 -27.89
N THR A 224 -59.56 -54.45 -27.69
CA THR A 224 -60.59 -54.98 -26.74
C THR A 224 -60.22 -55.20 -25.25
N VAL A 225 -60.96 -54.78 -24.21
CA VAL A 225 -62.40 -54.63 -23.87
C VAL A 225 -62.50 -53.49 -22.85
#